data_AF-A0A8H4J8J9-F1
#
_entry.id   AF-A0A8H4J8J9-F1
#
_cell.length_a   1.000
_cell.length_b   1.000
_cell.length_c   1.000
_cell.angle_alpha   90.00
_cell.angle_beta   90.00
_cell.angle_gamma   90.00
#
_symmetry.space_group_name_H-M   'P 1'
#
loop_
_entity.id
_entity.type
_entity.pdbx_description
1 polymer ?
#
loop_
_entity_poly.entity_id
_entity_poly.type
_entity_poly.pdbx_seq_one_letter_code
_entity_poly.pdbx_strand_id
1 'polypeptide(L)'
;MAALPRGSDAVVKFRTAANRSRLPEPLRLFAFLLETDTDELQWYDEAYGVITASGPDSRPAQKWFGDTHFIRTVNLTTALDQLEKEDPAVGELPIHKVLMHCLQSHYQLLLLHPDAELQYHPALAHWVKTVLLWDDCEPGLPASALRRTVVRYIKQLLTELSLAHEDAPERLLRPSSFLRSFDEGAADPKFNVQSYVSVLDKEGIPWRTWYKDVLSKHVLDLGLEGEKWEKVEDAGGAGDWYALNKGTEAKPYPQIAPANLSSKSGRQVAAPTTPDEPLTAEKIVQLSQDESDKAQQILVNLPIDLASMEIINGVFLSGKTKLDNTVVACNYIQHGLRKLEDSSSDGSTGTNDSDEPYSPSLDPEEKKRKVKLLVLFIRNLIRRGLVPADSLQYDIQEICVRYAPIKEVRDLKHWFQTGEEL
;
A
#
# COMPACT_ATOMS: atom_id res chain seq x y z
N MET A 1 39.91 -32.03 -16.94
CA MET A 1 39.23 -30.88 -17.55
C MET A 1 38.06 -31.41 -18.37
N ALA A 2 36.85 -31.37 -17.82
CA ALA A 2 35.65 -31.83 -18.52
C ALA A 2 35.15 -30.70 -19.43
N ALA A 3 34.91 -31.01 -20.71
CA ALA A 3 34.45 -30.05 -21.69
C ALA A 3 33.00 -29.63 -21.41
N LEU A 4 32.73 -28.32 -21.42
CA LEU A 4 31.39 -27.76 -21.30
C LEU A 4 30.48 -28.31 -22.42
N PRO A 5 29.25 -28.74 -22.12
CA PRO A 5 28.34 -29.29 -23.12
C PRO A 5 27.92 -28.20 -24.11
N ARG A 6 27.97 -28.55 -25.41
CA ARG A 6 27.56 -27.65 -26.51
C ARG A 6 26.09 -27.26 -26.36
N GLY A 7 25.78 -25.99 -26.60
CA GLY A 7 24.52 -25.33 -26.24
C GLY A 7 23.20 -25.98 -26.69
N SER A 8 23.21 -26.89 -27.68
CA SER A 8 22.02 -27.67 -28.05
C SER A 8 21.65 -28.73 -27.01
N ASP A 9 22.63 -29.31 -26.31
CA ASP A 9 22.42 -30.41 -25.36
C ASP A 9 21.91 -29.88 -24.00
N ALA A 10 22.35 -28.67 -23.61
CA ALA A 10 21.85 -27.95 -22.44
C ALA A 10 20.37 -27.54 -22.62
N VAL A 11 19.97 -27.09 -23.81
CA VAL A 11 18.58 -26.70 -24.10
C VAL A 11 17.65 -27.90 -24.14
N VAL A 12 18.11 -29.05 -24.67
CA VAL A 12 17.34 -30.30 -24.68
C VAL A 12 17.20 -30.86 -23.26
N LYS A 13 18.27 -30.87 -22.45
CA LYS A 13 18.21 -31.27 -21.04
C LYS A 13 17.35 -30.33 -20.21
N PHE A 14 17.43 -29.02 -20.43
CA PHE A 14 16.58 -28.01 -19.81
C PHE A 14 15.10 -28.22 -20.16
N ARG A 15 14.75 -28.45 -21.43
CA ARG A 15 13.36 -28.76 -21.83
C ARG A 15 12.85 -30.08 -21.27
N THR A 16 13.71 -31.10 -21.17
CA THR A 16 13.31 -32.41 -20.64
C THR A 16 13.10 -32.35 -19.12
N ALA A 17 13.91 -31.58 -18.38
CA ALA A 17 13.71 -31.29 -16.96
C ALA A 17 12.51 -30.35 -16.71
N ALA A 18 12.30 -29.37 -17.59
CA ALA A 18 11.19 -28.41 -17.53
C ALA A 18 9.81 -29.06 -17.67
N ASN A 19 9.72 -30.23 -18.33
CA ASN A 19 8.49 -31.00 -18.46
C ASN A 19 8.21 -31.93 -17.27
N ARG A 20 9.15 -32.11 -16.33
CA ARG A 20 9.00 -33.02 -15.18
C ARG A 20 8.75 -32.30 -13.85
N SER A 21 9.17 -31.04 -13.71
CA SER A 21 9.04 -30.26 -12.47
C SER A 21 7.83 -29.31 -12.53
N ARG A 22 7.01 -29.29 -11.46
CA ARG A 22 5.87 -28.36 -11.28
C ARG A 22 6.31 -26.97 -10.75
N LEU A 23 7.61 -26.71 -10.65
CA LEU A 23 8.14 -25.47 -10.08
C LEU A 23 8.03 -24.29 -11.06
N PRO A 24 7.80 -23.06 -10.56
CA PRO A 24 7.92 -21.83 -11.36
C PRO A 24 9.27 -21.73 -12.08
N GLU A 25 9.28 -21.10 -13.26
CA GLU A 25 10.45 -21.00 -14.14
C GLU A 25 11.75 -20.49 -13.47
N PRO A 26 11.72 -19.48 -12.56
CA PRO A 26 12.94 -19.03 -11.87
C PRO A 26 13.60 -20.10 -11.00
N LEU A 27 12.80 -21.00 -10.40
CA LEU A 27 13.30 -22.09 -9.54
C LEU A 27 13.76 -23.30 -10.35
N ARG A 28 13.23 -23.50 -11.56
CA ARG A 28 13.73 -24.50 -12.52
C ARG A 28 15.12 -24.13 -13.05
N LEU A 29 15.37 -22.84 -13.30
CA LEU A 29 16.72 -22.34 -13.63
C LEU A 29 17.70 -22.53 -12.46
N PHE A 30 17.23 -22.43 -11.22
CA PHE A 30 18.03 -22.59 -10.01
C PHE A 30 18.53 -24.04 -9.81
N ALA A 31 17.65 -25.04 -9.96
CA ALA A 31 18.03 -26.47 -9.90
C ALA A 31 19.08 -26.83 -10.95
N PHE A 32 18.91 -26.29 -12.17
CA PHE A 32 19.84 -26.48 -13.28
C PHE A 32 21.22 -25.83 -13.03
N LEU A 33 21.27 -24.64 -12.41
CA LEU A 33 22.52 -23.91 -12.15
C LEU A 33 23.35 -24.47 -10.99
N LEU A 34 22.75 -25.27 -10.10
CA LEU A 34 23.41 -25.87 -8.94
C LEU A 34 23.61 -27.39 -9.09
N GLU A 35 23.36 -27.94 -10.28
CA GLU A 35 23.43 -29.39 -10.58
C GLU A 35 22.66 -30.25 -9.56
N THR A 36 21.67 -29.67 -8.91
CA THR A 36 20.89 -30.33 -7.85
C THR A 36 19.72 -31.04 -8.52
N ASP A 37 19.54 -32.33 -8.22
CA ASP A 37 18.48 -33.10 -8.85
C ASP A 37 17.12 -32.48 -8.46
N THR A 38 16.24 -32.27 -9.44
CA THR A 38 14.93 -31.63 -9.18
C THR A 38 14.05 -32.46 -8.25
N ASP A 39 14.33 -33.76 -8.15
CA ASP A 39 13.68 -34.67 -7.21
C ASP A 39 14.11 -34.42 -5.75
N GLU A 40 15.28 -33.79 -5.54
CA GLU A 40 15.76 -33.33 -4.22
C GLU A 40 15.19 -31.97 -3.80
N LEU A 41 14.31 -31.35 -4.61
CA LEU A 41 13.63 -30.08 -4.30
C LEU A 41 12.17 -30.26 -3.88
N GLN A 42 11.68 -31.50 -3.73
CA GLN A 42 10.33 -31.78 -3.18
C GLN A 42 10.13 -31.10 -1.81
N TRP A 43 11.20 -30.99 -1.02
CA TRP A 43 11.15 -30.29 0.26
C TRP A 43 10.81 -28.81 0.15
N TYR A 44 10.99 -28.15 -1.01
CA TYR A 44 10.63 -26.74 -1.13
C TYR A 44 9.11 -26.60 -1.12
N ASP A 45 8.40 -27.44 -1.86
CA ASP A 45 6.93 -27.53 -1.77
C ASP A 45 6.48 -28.01 -0.38
N GLU A 46 7.24 -28.87 0.30
CA GLU A 46 6.93 -29.32 1.68
C GLU A 46 7.28 -28.27 2.74
N ALA A 47 8.37 -27.52 2.63
CA ALA A 47 8.78 -26.49 3.60
C ALA A 47 7.97 -25.22 3.39
N TYR A 48 7.75 -24.79 2.15
CA TYR A 48 6.75 -23.76 1.87
C TYR A 48 5.35 -24.25 2.26
N GLY A 49 5.04 -25.52 1.99
CA GLY A 49 3.81 -26.17 2.44
C GLY A 49 3.66 -26.12 3.95
N VAL A 50 4.67 -26.45 4.74
CA VAL A 50 4.65 -26.44 6.21
C VAL A 50 4.59 -25.01 6.76
N ILE A 51 5.32 -24.06 6.17
CA ILE A 51 5.29 -22.63 6.55
C ILE A 51 3.90 -22.01 6.23
N THR A 52 3.21 -22.50 5.19
CA THR A 52 1.90 -21.98 4.76
C THR A 52 0.69 -22.82 5.22
N ALA A 53 0.88 -24.08 5.65
CA ALA A 53 -0.17 -25.01 6.05
C ALA A 53 -0.64 -24.85 7.50
N SER A 54 -0.04 -23.96 8.29
CA SER A 54 -0.53 -23.60 9.63
C SER A 54 -1.87 -22.83 9.57
N GLY A 55 -2.37 -22.51 8.38
CA GLY A 55 -3.74 -22.01 8.13
C GLY A 55 -4.60 -23.03 7.36
N PRO A 56 -5.93 -23.10 7.61
CA PRO A 56 -6.82 -24.19 7.16
C PRO A 56 -7.11 -24.26 5.64
N ASP A 57 -6.38 -23.55 4.78
CA ASP A 57 -6.73 -23.39 3.36
C ASP A 57 -5.59 -23.87 2.42
N SER A 58 -5.61 -25.13 2.02
CA SER A 58 -4.59 -25.80 1.18
C SER A 58 -4.64 -25.41 -0.32
N ARG A 59 -4.43 -24.13 -0.66
CA ARG A 59 -4.35 -23.68 -2.06
C ARG A 59 -2.90 -23.76 -2.61
N PRO A 60 -2.69 -23.92 -3.94
CA PRO A 60 -1.35 -23.94 -4.53
C PRO A 60 -0.64 -22.58 -4.40
N ALA A 61 0.68 -22.60 -4.17
CA ALA A 61 1.50 -21.41 -3.86
C ALA A 61 1.22 -20.20 -4.77
N GLN A 62 1.05 -20.40 -6.08
CA GLN A 62 0.75 -19.30 -7.03
C GLN A 62 -0.56 -18.55 -6.75
N LYS A 63 -1.57 -19.17 -6.14
CA LYS A 63 -2.83 -18.52 -5.76
C LYS A 63 -2.78 -17.82 -4.40
N TRP A 64 -1.77 -18.11 -3.57
CA TRP A 64 -1.63 -17.46 -2.26
C TRP A 64 -1.12 -16.04 -2.38
N PHE A 65 -0.19 -15.80 -3.31
CA PHE A 65 0.50 -14.52 -3.43
C PHE A 65 -0.29 -13.40 -4.08
N GLY A 66 -1.54 -13.66 -4.48
CA GLY A 66 -2.32 -12.75 -5.31
C GLY A 66 -1.61 -12.40 -6.62
N ASP A 67 -2.32 -11.70 -7.49
CA ASP A 67 -1.77 -11.38 -8.81
C ASP A 67 -0.94 -10.09 -8.81
N THR A 68 -0.91 -9.35 -7.70
CA THR A 68 -0.23 -8.04 -7.61
C THR A 68 1.11 -8.11 -6.89
N HIS A 69 2.05 -7.25 -7.27
CA HIS A 69 3.36 -7.13 -6.59
C HIS A 69 3.21 -6.78 -5.12
N PHE A 70 2.17 -6.01 -4.75
CA PHE A 70 1.86 -5.68 -3.37
C PHE A 70 1.53 -6.93 -2.53
N ILE A 71 0.61 -7.78 -2.99
CA ILE A 71 0.24 -8.99 -2.24
C ILE A 71 1.44 -9.95 -2.13
N ARG A 72 2.23 -10.07 -3.21
CA ARG A 72 3.48 -10.85 -3.20
C ARG A 72 4.45 -10.34 -2.13
N THR A 73 4.60 -9.03 -2.01
CA THR A 73 5.47 -8.39 -1.01
C THR A 73 5.01 -8.73 0.39
N VAL A 74 3.73 -8.50 0.70
CA VAL A 74 3.14 -8.76 2.02
C VAL A 74 3.31 -10.22 2.43
N ASN A 75 3.09 -11.15 1.52
CA ASN A 75 3.21 -12.57 1.82
C ASN A 75 4.67 -13.01 1.98
N LEU A 76 5.61 -12.47 1.20
CA LEU A 76 7.04 -12.72 1.39
C LEU A 76 7.51 -12.19 2.75
N THR A 77 7.13 -10.98 3.13
CA THR A 77 7.47 -10.43 4.45
C THR A 77 6.85 -11.25 5.58
N THR A 78 5.61 -11.72 5.40
CA THR A 78 4.93 -12.58 6.40
C THR A 78 5.65 -13.93 6.56
N ALA A 79 6.06 -14.57 5.45
CA ALA A 79 6.80 -15.83 5.50
C ALA A 79 8.18 -15.65 6.15
N LEU A 80 8.86 -14.53 5.86
CA LEU A 80 10.10 -14.17 6.55
C LEU A 80 9.85 -13.98 8.05
N ASP A 81 8.87 -13.18 8.45
CA ASP A 81 8.51 -12.96 9.86
C ASP A 81 8.16 -14.26 10.60
N GLN A 82 7.62 -15.28 9.92
CA GLN A 82 7.39 -16.62 10.48
C GLN A 82 8.70 -17.39 10.70
N LEU A 83 9.64 -17.33 9.76
CA LEU A 83 10.96 -17.94 9.89
C LEU A 83 11.82 -17.26 10.95
N GLU A 84 11.60 -15.97 11.20
CA GLU A 84 12.28 -15.23 12.27
C GLU A 84 11.80 -15.62 13.67
N LYS A 85 10.56 -16.15 13.79
CA LYS A 85 10.05 -16.69 15.04
C LYS A 85 10.74 -18.02 15.32
N GLU A 86 11.12 -18.24 16.58
CA GLU A 86 11.71 -19.51 17.04
C GLU A 86 10.61 -20.59 17.16
N ASP A 87 9.93 -20.87 16.04
CA ASP A 87 8.97 -21.94 15.95
C ASP A 87 9.73 -23.29 15.95
N PRO A 88 9.39 -24.23 16.86
CA PRO A 88 10.02 -25.55 16.88
C PRO A 88 9.98 -26.28 15.53
N ALA A 89 8.95 -26.05 14.70
CA ALA A 89 8.85 -26.64 13.37
C ALA A 89 9.95 -26.15 12.41
N VAL A 90 10.40 -24.89 12.56
CA VAL A 90 11.51 -24.33 11.78
C VAL A 90 12.84 -24.95 12.23
N GLY A 91 12.95 -25.32 13.50
CA GLY A 91 14.13 -25.99 14.06
C GLY A 91 14.43 -27.36 13.44
N GLU A 92 13.44 -28.01 12.84
CA GLU A 92 13.63 -29.30 12.14
C GLU A 92 14.25 -29.12 10.74
N LEU A 93 14.21 -27.91 10.17
CA LEU A 93 14.73 -27.65 8.84
C LEU A 93 16.25 -27.52 8.85
N PRO A 94 16.97 -28.13 7.89
CA PRO A 94 18.39 -27.91 7.72
C PRO A 94 18.73 -26.42 7.56
N ILE A 95 19.68 -25.91 8.36
CA ILE A 95 20.06 -24.49 8.43
C ILE A 95 20.34 -23.88 7.03
N HIS A 96 21.03 -24.61 6.15
CA HIS A 96 21.33 -24.13 4.80
C HIS A 96 20.09 -23.86 3.95
N LYS A 97 18.99 -24.60 4.17
CA LYS A 97 17.71 -24.41 3.48
C LYS A 97 17.01 -23.15 3.95
N VAL A 98 16.98 -22.94 5.28
CA VAL A 98 16.42 -21.73 5.89
C VAL A 98 17.20 -20.50 5.41
N LEU A 99 18.54 -20.58 5.43
CA LEU A 99 19.41 -19.52 4.93
C LEU A 99 19.11 -19.17 3.47
N MET A 100 19.08 -20.18 2.59
CA MET A 100 18.79 -19.96 1.17
C MET A 100 17.42 -19.34 0.95
N HIS A 101 16.41 -19.80 1.70
CA HIS A 101 15.08 -19.23 1.62
C HIS A 101 15.08 -17.75 2.02
N CYS A 102 15.69 -17.39 3.15
CA CYS A 102 15.76 -15.99 3.58
C CYS A 102 16.43 -15.10 2.53
N LEU A 103 17.61 -15.49 2.04
CA LEU A 103 18.35 -14.72 1.05
C LEU A 103 17.57 -14.56 -0.26
N GLN A 104 16.93 -15.62 -0.74
CA GLN A 104 16.13 -15.58 -1.96
C GLN A 104 14.89 -14.70 -1.78
N SER A 105 14.21 -14.79 -0.65
CA SER A 105 13.02 -13.98 -0.35
C SER A 105 13.37 -12.50 -0.29
N HIS A 106 14.47 -12.10 0.35
CA HIS A 106 14.93 -10.70 0.33
C HIS A 106 15.34 -10.24 -1.07
N TYR A 107 15.98 -11.09 -1.87
CA TYR A 107 16.29 -10.77 -3.26
C TYR A 107 15.03 -10.59 -4.11
N GLN A 108 14.01 -11.43 -3.93
CA GLN A 108 12.72 -11.27 -4.61
C GLN A 108 11.99 -10.00 -4.19
N LEU A 109 12.06 -9.61 -2.91
CA LEU A 109 11.48 -8.34 -2.43
C LEU A 109 12.05 -7.13 -3.17
N LEU A 110 13.35 -7.13 -3.48
CA LEU A 110 13.97 -6.11 -4.33
C LEU A 110 13.44 -6.16 -5.78
N LEU A 111 13.40 -7.35 -6.38
CA LEU A 111 12.97 -7.51 -7.78
C LEU A 111 11.50 -7.18 -8.04
N LEU A 112 10.65 -7.21 -7.01
CA LEU A 112 9.24 -6.84 -7.13
C LEU A 112 9.04 -5.33 -7.35
N HIS A 113 10.01 -4.51 -6.93
CA HIS A 113 9.94 -3.05 -6.98
C HIS A 113 11.26 -2.46 -7.49
N PRO A 114 11.69 -2.79 -8.73
CA PRO A 114 13.01 -2.42 -9.23
C PRO A 114 13.21 -0.90 -9.32
N ASP A 115 12.13 -0.16 -9.57
CA ASP A 115 12.17 1.30 -9.76
C ASP A 115 11.84 2.07 -8.47
N ALA A 116 11.61 1.37 -7.34
CA ALA A 116 11.25 2.05 -6.11
C ALA A 116 12.47 2.67 -5.44
N GLU A 117 12.45 3.99 -5.28
CA GLU A 117 13.39 4.69 -4.41
C GLU A 117 13.35 4.10 -3.00
N LEU A 118 14.50 4.11 -2.33
CA LEU A 118 14.67 3.53 -0.99
C LEU A 118 13.56 3.97 -0.01
N GLN A 119 13.24 5.26 0.02
CA GLN A 119 12.25 5.86 0.94
C GLN A 119 10.81 5.40 0.67
N TYR A 120 10.51 4.94 -0.55
CA TYR A 120 9.21 4.41 -0.95
C TYR A 120 9.21 2.88 -1.08
N HIS A 121 10.33 2.21 -0.81
CA HIS A 121 10.44 0.78 -0.98
C HIS A 121 9.61 0.03 0.08
N PRO A 122 8.63 -0.80 -0.30
CA PRO A 122 7.66 -1.37 0.64
C PRO A 122 8.28 -2.37 1.62
N ALA A 123 9.45 -2.93 1.29
CA ALA A 123 10.19 -3.82 2.19
C ALA A 123 11.15 -3.10 3.15
N LEU A 124 11.32 -1.77 3.06
CA LEU A 124 12.31 -1.04 3.85
C LEU A 124 12.12 -1.23 5.36
N ALA A 125 10.89 -1.07 5.85
CA ALA A 125 10.58 -1.21 7.27
C ALA A 125 10.92 -2.62 7.79
N HIS A 126 10.66 -3.65 6.99
CA HIS A 126 11.02 -5.03 7.33
C HIS A 126 12.53 -5.24 7.36
N TRP A 127 13.28 -4.77 6.34
CA TRP A 127 14.74 -4.88 6.33
C TRP A 127 15.41 -4.16 7.51
N VAL A 128 14.96 -2.95 7.84
CA VAL A 128 15.46 -2.21 9.01
C VAL A 128 15.17 -2.98 10.29
N LYS A 129 13.95 -3.51 10.45
CA LYS A 129 13.58 -4.36 11.58
C LYS A 129 14.46 -5.60 11.68
N THR A 130 14.68 -6.35 10.59
CA THR A 130 15.51 -7.56 10.59
C THR A 130 16.96 -7.24 10.96
N VAL A 131 17.53 -6.14 10.42
CA VAL A 131 18.88 -5.70 10.82
C VAL A 131 18.91 -5.38 12.31
N LEU A 132 18.02 -4.53 12.82
CA LEU A 132 17.98 -4.16 14.24
C LEU A 132 17.78 -5.37 15.16
N LEU A 133 17.00 -6.37 14.74
CA LEU A 133 16.71 -7.55 15.53
C LEU A 133 17.89 -8.54 15.56
N TRP A 134 18.64 -8.66 14.47
CA TRP A 134 19.63 -9.72 14.28
C TRP A 134 21.09 -9.27 14.38
N ASP A 135 21.39 -7.95 14.34
CA ASP A 135 22.77 -7.45 14.41
C ASP A 135 23.43 -7.73 15.78
N ASP A 136 22.64 -7.74 16.85
CA ASP A 136 23.13 -7.93 18.23
C ASP A 136 23.32 -9.42 18.62
N CYS A 137 23.36 -10.34 17.67
CA CYS A 137 23.50 -11.77 17.98
C CYS A 137 24.93 -12.13 18.45
N GLU A 138 25.03 -12.60 19.70
CA GLU A 138 26.26 -13.15 20.29
C GLU A 138 26.89 -14.22 19.38
N PRO A 139 28.20 -14.12 19.07
CA PRO A 139 28.90 -15.12 18.26
C PRO A 139 28.96 -16.47 18.99
N GLY A 140 28.59 -17.56 18.32
CA GLY A 140 28.89 -18.92 18.79
C GLY A 140 27.80 -19.97 18.62
N LEU A 141 26.56 -19.56 18.34
CA LEU A 141 25.47 -20.50 18.03
C LEU A 141 25.30 -20.69 16.52
N PRO A 142 24.94 -21.88 16.01
CA PRO A 142 24.66 -22.09 14.58
C PRO A 142 23.61 -21.11 14.02
N ALA A 143 22.60 -20.74 14.82
CA ALA A 143 21.62 -19.72 14.47
C ALA A 143 22.24 -18.32 14.29
N SER A 144 23.31 -18.00 15.03
CA SER A 144 24.03 -16.72 14.90
C SER A 144 24.72 -16.60 13.52
N ALA A 145 25.25 -17.69 12.98
CA ALA A 145 25.88 -17.70 11.65
C ALA A 145 24.85 -17.45 10.54
N LEU A 146 23.67 -18.09 10.62
CA LEU A 146 22.56 -17.83 9.71
C LEU A 146 22.12 -16.37 9.76
N ARG A 147 21.81 -15.86 10.97
CA ARG A 147 21.33 -14.49 11.17
C ARG A 147 22.35 -13.47 10.67
N ARG A 148 23.64 -13.64 10.99
CA ARG A 148 24.74 -12.79 10.51
C ARG A 148 24.82 -12.78 8.98
N THR A 149 24.71 -13.94 8.33
CA THR A 149 24.77 -14.05 6.87
C THR A 149 23.60 -13.30 6.21
N VAL A 150 22.39 -13.45 6.75
CA VAL A 150 21.20 -12.74 6.24
C VAL A 150 21.32 -11.23 6.49
N VAL A 151 21.71 -10.79 7.69
CA VAL A 151 21.91 -9.37 8.00
C VAL A 151 22.94 -8.74 7.06
N ARG A 152 24.07 -9.41 6.82
CA ARG A 152 25.10 -8.91 5.91
C ARG A 152 24.56 -8.75 4.48
N TYR A 153 23.73 -9.67 4.03
CA TYR A 153 23.07 -9.56 2.73
C TYR A 153 22.08 -8.39 2.66
N ILE A 154 21.25 -8.21 3.69
CA ILE A 154 20.32 -7.07 3.79
C ILE A 154 21.09 -5.73 3.83
N LYS A 155 22.20 -5.67 4.58
CA LYS A 155 23.08 -4.48 4.61
C LYS A 155 23.63 -4.15 3.23
N GLN A 156 24.05 -5.14 2.45
CA GLN A 156 24.49 -4.94 1.07
C GLN A 156 23.33 -4.42 0.20
N LEU A 157 22.15 -5.03 0.30
CA LEU A 157 20.95 -4.61 -0.43
C LEU A 157 20.61 -3.14 -0.16
N LEU A 158 20.52 -2.76 1.12
CA LEU A 158 20.20 -1.40 1.54
C LEU A 158 21.26 -0.39 1.06
N THR A 159 22.55 -0.77 1.09
CA THR A 159 23.64 0.06 0.60
C THR A 159 23.53 0.29 -0.90
N GLU A 160 23.35 -0.76 -1.70
CA GLU A 160 23.20 -0.62 -3.16
C GLU A 160 21.96 0.20 -3.53
N LEU A 161 20.82 -0.03 -2.87
CA LEU A 161 19.59 0.77 -3.06
C LEU A 161 19.80 2.25 -2.74
N SER A 162 20.61 2.56 -1.72
CA SER A 162 20.90 3.94 -1.34
C SER A 162 21.80 4.67 -2.36
N LEU A 163 22.63 3.94 -3.10
CA LEU A 163 23.60 4.50 -4.05
C LEU A 163 23.00 4.72 -5.43
N ALA A 164 22.23 3.74 -5.94
CA ALA A 164 21.65 3.79 -7.28
C ALA A 164 20.43 2.88 -7.38
N HIS A 165 19.24 3.41 -7.07
CA HIS A 165 18.01 2.61 -7.05
C HIS A 165 17.69 1.93 -8.39
N GLU A 166 17.86 2.62 -9.53
CA GLU A 166 17.59 2.05 -10.87
C GLU A 166 18.52 0.87 -11.22
N ASP A 167 19.79 0.93 -10.79
CA ASP A 167 20.81 -0.09 -11.11
C ASP A 167 20.96 -1.16 -10.00
N ALA A 168 20.33 -0.96 -8.84
CA ALA A 168 20.53 -1.81 -7.67
C ALA A 168 20.26 -3.30 -7.94
N PRO A 169 19.21 -3.70 -8.69
CA PRO A 169 18.97 -5.11 -9.03
C PRO A 169 20.11 -5.76 -9.82
N GLU A 170 20.81 -4.99 -10.66
CA GLU A 170 21.90 -5.49 -11.51
C GLU A 170 23.23 -5.55 -10.76
N ARG A 171 23.44 -4.61 -9.83
CA ARG A 171 24.66 -4.53 -9.01
C ARG A 171 24.65 -5.50 -7.84
N LEU A 172 23.48 -5.85 -7.31
CA LEU A 172 23.36 -6.77 -6.19
C LEU A 172 23.76 -8.19 -6.59
N LEU A 173 24.65 -8.80 -5.81
CA LEU A 173 25.03 -10.20 -6.00
C LEU A 173 23.82 -11.10 -5.77
N ARG A 174 23.54 -11.99 -6.72
CA ARG A 174 22.53 -13.05 -6.52
C ARG A 174 22.87 -13.87 -5.28
N PRO A 175 21.88 -14.40 -4.52
CA PRO A 175 22.12 -15.15 -3.29
C PRO A 175 23.18 -16.25 -3.38
N SER A 176 23.19 -17.01 -4.48
CA SER A 176 24.19 -18.06 -4.71
C SER A 176 25.61 -17.52 -4.94
N SER A 177 25.73 -16.37 -5.59
CA SER A 177 27.02 -15.71 -5.82
C SER A 177 27.51 -15.05 -4.53
N PHE A 178 26.61 -14.39 -3.81
CA PHE A 178 26.87 -13.84 -2.48
C PHE A 178 27.43 -14.89 -1.53
N LEU A 179 26.78 -16.06 -1.41
CA LEU A 179 27.24 -17.14 -0.55
C LEU A 179 28.58 -17.73 -0.96
N ARG A 180 28.89 -17.80 -2.26
CA ARG A 180 30.21 -18.25 -2.74
C ARG A 180 31.33 -17.26 -2.39
N SER A 181 31.01 -15.97 -2.35
CA SER A 181 31.93 -14.91 -1.94
C SER A 181 31.91 -14.61 -0.44
N PHE A 182 30.98 -15.21 0.31
CA PHE A 182 30.80 -14.93 1.71
C PHE A 182 31.95 -15.58 2.51
N ASP A 183 32.71 -14.73 3.20
CA ASP A 183 33.77 -15.14 4.10
C ASP A 183 33.37 -14.72 5.53
N GLU A 184 33.23 -15.70 6.42
CA GLU A 184 32.90 -15.48 7.83
C GLU A 184 33.94 -14.60 8.55
N GLY A 185 35.19 -14.62 8.08
CA GLY A 185 36.28 -13.80 8.63
C GLY A 185 36.37 -12.40 8.03
N ALA A 186 35.65 -12.11 6.95
CA ALA A 186 35.70 -10.80 6.32
C ALA A 186 34.99 -9.77 7.21
N ALA A 187 35.65 -8.63 7.45
CA ALA A 187 35.09 -7.52 8.23
C ALA A 187 33.71 -7.11 7.70
N ASP A 188 32.78 -6.82 8.61
CA ASP A 188 31.45 -6.37 8.24
C ASP A 188 31.50 -5.04 7.49
N PRO A 189 30.64 -4.84 6.48
CA PRO A 189 30.58 -3.58 5.76
C PRO A 189 30.24 -2.45 6.73
N LYS A 190 30.88 -1.28 6.55
CA LYS A 190 30.52 -0.07 7.29
C LYS A 190 29.07 0.28 6.96
N PHE A 191 28.17 0.00 7.89
CA PHE A 191 26.73 0.16 7.70
C PHE A 191 26.15 0.95 8.86
N ASN A 192 25.42 2.02 8.56
CA ASN A 192 24.73 2.83 9.56
C ASN A 192 23.21 2.64 9.45
N VAL A 193 22.65 1.80 10.30
CA VAL A 193 21.20 1.55 10.33
C VAL A 193 20.40 2.81 10.67
N GLN A 194 20.99 3.75 11.42
CA GLN A 194 20.33 4.98 11.85
C GLN A 194 19.91 5.87 10.66
N SER A 195 20.68 5.85 9.58
CA SER A 195 20.33 6.58 8.35
C SER A 195 19.00 6.07 7.78
N TYR A 196 18.77 4.76 7.79
CA TYR A 196 17.53 4.16 7.27
C TYR A 196 16.35 4.33 8.23
N VAL A 197 16.60 4.30 9.54
CA VAL A 197 15.60 4.67 10.56
C VAL A 197 15.13 6.12 10.34
N SER A 198 16.04 7.05 10.09
CA SER A 198 15.69 8.45 9.84
C SER A 198 14.84 8.63 8.58
N VAL A 199 15.04 7.80 7.55
CA VAL A 199 14.20 7.79 6.34
C VAL A 199 12.78 7.34 6.69
N LEU A 200 12.62 6.25 7.44
CA LEU A 200 11.30 5.78 7.86
C LEU A 200 10.54 6.82 8.70
N ASP A 201 11.25 7.52 9.57
CA ASP A 201 10.69 8.54 10.45
C ASP A 201 10.25 9.78 9.68
N LYS A 202 11.11 10.25 8.77
CA LYS A 202 10.85 11.40 7.91
C LYS A 202 9.63 11.18 7.00
N GLU A 203 9.48 9.97 6.45
CA GLU A 203 8.34 9.60 5.61
C GLU A 203 7.08 9.25 6.43
N GLY A 204 7.13 9.35 7.77
CA GLY A 204 5.98 9.09 8.64
C GLY A 204 5.52 7.64 8.67
N ILE A 205 6.40 6.69 8.34
CA ILE A 205 6.08 5.26 8.33
C ILE A 205 6.01 4.79 9.80
N PRO A 206 4.89 4.24 10.29
CA PRO A 206 4.70 3.90 11.71
C PRO A 206 5.38 2.57 12.12
N TRP A 207 6.63 2.38 11.69
CA TRP A 207 7.39 1.12 11.86
C TRP A 207 7.61 0.76 13.34
N ARG A 208 7.84 1.75 14.21
CA ARG A 208 7.97 1.52 15.67
C ARG A 208 6.72 0.88 16.26
N THR A 209 5.54 1.33 15.82
CA THR A 209 4.26 0.78 16.28
C THR A 209 4.07 -0.65 15.78
N TRP A 210 4.48 -0.94 14.54
CA TRP A 210 4.36 -2.27 13.94
C TRP A 210 5.25 -3.32 14.63
N TYR A 211 6.43 -2.91 15.10
CA TYR A 211 7.44 -3.83 15.63
C TYR A 211 7.72 -3.68 17.13
N LYS A 212 6.88 -2.94 17.86
CA LYS A 212 7.04 -2.72 19.32
C LYS A 212 7.10 -3.99 20.16
N ASP A 213 6.48 -5.07 19.68
CA ASP A 213 6.39 -6.35 20.39
C ASP A 213 7.57 -7.28 20.07
N VAL A 214 8.39 -6.93 19.07
CA VAL A 214 9.52 -7.74 18.58
C VAL A 214 10.86 -7.07 18.90
N LEU A 215 10.94 -5.75 18.81
CA LEU A 215 12.15 -4.98 19.08
C LEU A 215 12.25 -4.59 20.56
N SER A 216 13.48 -4.52 21.07
CA SER A 216 13.72 -4.05 22.44
C SER A 216 13.36 -2.56 22.58
N LYS A 217 13.00 -2.14 23.79
CA LYS A 217 12.67 -0.73 24.05
C LYS A 217 13.82 0.22 23.68
N HIS A 218 15.06 -0.17 23.97
CA HIS A 218 16.24 0.62 23.61
C HIS A 218 16.35 0.85 22.10
N VAL A 219 16.07 -0.18 21.29
CA VAL A 219 16.07 -0.08 19.83
C VAL A 219 14.96 0.84 19.32
N LEU A 220 13.78 0.81 19.94
CA LEU A 220 12.67 1.70 19.56
C LEU A 220 12.96 3.17 19.90
N ASP A 221 13.74 3.42 20.95
CA ASP A 221 14.13 4.76 21.38
C ASP A 221 15.26 5.37 20.50
N LEU A 222 15.88 4.58 19.61
CA LEU A 222 16.89 5.06 18.66
C LEU A 222 16.32 6.20 17.78
N GLY A 223 17.01 7.34 17.77
CA GLY A 223 16.67 8.53 16.98
C GLY A 223 15.78 9.55 17.69
N LEU A 224 15.09 9.19 18.77
CA LEU A 224 14.26 10.15 19.53
C LEU A 224 15.09 11.10 20.39
N GLU A 225 16.29 10.71 20.78
CA GLU A 225 17.17 11.52 21.62
C GLU A 225 17.85 12.68 20.85
N GLY A 226 17.83 12.63 19.50
CA GLY A 226 18.50 13.60 18.63
C GLY A 226 17.75 14.91 18.39
N GLU A 227 16.49 15.04 18.83
CA GLU A 227 15.72 16.30 18.69
C GLU A 227 15.95 17.29 19.84
N LYS A 228 16.79 16.97 20.82
CA LYS A 228 17.47 18.02 21.59
C LYS A 228 18.56 18.63 20.71
N TRP A 229 18.16 19.49 19.79
CA TRP A 229 19.05 20.47 19.19
C TRP A 229 19.46 21.45 20.29
N GLU A 230 20.52 21.12 21.02
CA GLU A 230 21.43 22.16 21.47
C GLU A 230 21.78 22.97 20.22
N LYS A 231 21.53 24.28 20.28
CA LYS A 231 22.10 25.25 19.34
C LYS A 231 23.61 25.11 19.41
N VAL A 232 24.19 24.20 18.65
CA VAL A 232 25.62 24.18 18.40
C VAL A 232 25.86 25.26 17.36
N GLU A 233 26.30 26.42 17.86
CA GLU A 233 26.90 27.44 17.04
C GLU A 233 28.11 26.85 16.31
N ASP A 234 28.05 26.94 14.98
CA ASP A 234 29.17 27.23 14.10
C ASP A 234 30.47 26.41 14.29
N ALA A 235 30.54 25.25 13.63
CA ALA A 235 31.79 24.69 13.14
C ALA A 235 31.51 23.85 11.89
N GLY A 236 32.02 24.32 10.75
CA GLY A 236 31.62 23.87 9.43
C GLY A 236 32.01 22.45 9.04
N GLY A 237 31.27 21.94 8.05
CA GLY A 237 31.74 20.88 7.14
C GLY A 237 30.97 19.56 7.21
N ALA A 238 29.70 19.55 6.81
CA ALA A 238 28.98 18.30 6.46
C ALA A 238 27.71 18.54 5.63
N GLY A 239 27.74 19.47 4.66
CA GLY A 239 26.54 19.93 3.94
C GLY A 239 26.62 19.86 2.42
N ASP A 240 27.18 18.78 1.85
CA ASP A 240 27.33 18.64 0.38
C ASP A 240 26.88 17.25 -0.11
N TRP A 241 25.59 16.94 -0.02
CA TRP A 241 25.02 15.75 -0.67
C TRP A 241 23.81 16.02 -1.59
N TYR A 242 23.32 17.26 -1.70
CA TYR A 242 22.12 17.56 -2.51
C TYR A 242 22.21 18.86 -3.33
N ALA A 243 23.23 18.98 -4.19
CA ALA A 243 23.25 20.06 -5.18
C ALA A 243 23.84 19.59 -6.52
N LEU A 244 23.05 18.87 -7.33
CA LEU A 244 23.26 18.85 -8.78
C LEU A 244 21.97 18.52 -9.54
N ASN A 245 21.27 19.57 -9.98
CA ASN A 245 20.42 19.70 -11.18
C ASN A 245 19.36 20.80 -10.97
N LYS A 246 19.79 22.07 -10.98
CA LYS A 246 18.89 23.20 -11.28
C LYS A 246 19.03 23.53 -12.76
N GLY A 247 18.11 23.00 -13.56
CA GLY A 247 17.81 23.52 -14.89
C GLY A 247 17.12 24.87 -14.79
N THR A 248 17.65 25.82 -15.55
CA THR A 248 17.12 27.11 -16.02
C THR A 248 15.73 27.59 -15.56
N GLU A 249 15.75 28.77 -14.96
CA GLU A 249 14.64 29.62 -14.50
C GLU A 249 13.55 29.87 -15.56
N ALA A 250 12.29 29.70 -15.15
CA ALA A 250 11.13 30.27 -15.82
C ALA A 250 10.70 31.58 -15.11
N LYS A 251 10.51 32.64 -15.90
CA LYS A 251 10.14 33.99 -15.47
C LYS A 251 8.76 34.03 -14.78
N PRO A 252 8.54 34.94 -13.81
CA PRO A 252 7.27 35.08 -13.10
C PRO A 252 6.19 35.72 -13.98
N TYR A 253 4.99 35.13 -13.97
CA TYR A 253 3.77 35.76 -14.50
C TYR A 253 3.18 36.76 -13.48
N PRO A 254 2.49 37.82 -13.94
CA PRO A 254 1.98 38.87 -13.07
C PRO A 254 0.72 38.46 -12.30
N GLN A 255 0.64 38.89 -11.05
CA GLN A 255 -0.55 38.83 -10.19
C GLN A 255 -1.74 39.53 -10.84
N ILE A 256 -2.86 38.83 -10.96
CA ILE A 256 -4.17 39.40 -11.27
C ILE A 256 -4.87 39.70 -9.94
N ALA A 257 -5.27 40.96 -9.77
CA ALA A 257 -5.98 41.48 -8.61
C ALA A 257 -7.39 40.87 -8.44
N PRO A 258 -7.93 40.77 -7.20
CA PRO A 258 -9.29 40.32 -6.98
C PRO A 258 -10.30 41.39 -7.42
N ALA A 259 -11.25 40.99 -8.27
CA ALA A 259 -12.36 41.82 -8.70
C ALA A 259 -13.42 41.92 -7.58
N ASN A 260 -13.71 43.16 -7.19
CA ASN A 260 -14.87 43.55 -6.38
C ASN A 260 -16.17 43.10 -7.05
N LEU A 261 -16.95 42.26 -6.38
CA LEU A 261 -18.36 42.03 -6.74
C LEU A 261 -19.26 42.88 -5.86
N SER A 262 -19.77 43.92 -6.49
CA SER A 262 -20.75 44.88 -5.99
C SER A 262 -22.08 44.21 -5.68
N SER A 263 -22.60 44.55 -4.52
CA SER A 263 -23.98 44.34 -4.08
C SER A 263 -24.98 45.11 -4.95
N LYS A 264 -26.13 44.47 -5.23
CA LYS A 264 -27.52 44.99 -5.27
C LYS A 264 -28.35 44.25 -6.34
N SER A 265 -29.38 43.53 -5.90
CA SER A 265 -30.78 43.93 -6.13
C SER A 265 -31.70 42.83 -5.60
N GLY A 266 -32.53 43.17 -4.62
CA GLY A 266 -33.49 42.27 -4.02
C GLY A 266 -34.64 41.94 -4.97
N ARG A 267 -34.99 40.66 -5.01
CA ARG A 267 -36.31 40.19 -5.43
C ARG A 267 -36.86 39.34 -4.29
N GLN A 268 -37.71 39.94 -3.46
CA GLN A 268 -38.53 39.22 -2.50
C GLN A 268 -39.44 38.28 -3.29
N VAL A 269 -39.08 37.00 -3.30
CA VAL A 269 -39.99 35.93 -3.72
C VAL A 269 -40.80 35.56 -2.48
N ALA A 270 -42.12 35.66 -2.61
CA ALA A 270 -43.09 35.31 -1.61
C ALA A 270 -42.84 33.89 -1.09
N ALA A 271 -42.86 33.72 0.23
CA ALA A 271 -42.76 32.44 0.90
C ALA A 271 -43.93 31.52 0.47
N PRO A 272 -43.67 30.33 -0.11
CA PRO A 272 -44.70 29.31 -0.24
C PRO A 272 -44.71 28.46 1.04
N THR A 273 -45.80 28.69 1.78
CA THR A 273 -46.69 27.74 2.44
C THR A 273 -46.31 26.24 2.44
N THR A 274 -46.48 25.68 3.65
CA THR A 274 -46.50 24.26 4.10
C THR A 274 -45.16 23.51 4.20
N PRO A 275 -44.65 23.28 5.43
CA PRO A 275 -43.58 22.33 5.70
C PRO A 275 -44.14 20.90 5.65
N ASP A 276 -43.31 19.95 5.20
CA ASP A 276 -43.49 18.50 5.35
C ASP A 276 -44.20 17.70 4.24
N GLU A 277 -44.31 18.23 3.00
CA GLU A 277 -44.57 17.31 1.88
C GLU A 277 -43.26 16.60 1.48
N PRO A 278 -43.16 15.26 1.59
CA PRO A 278 -41.93 14.53 1.31
C PRO A 278 -41.49 14.75 -0.15
N LEU A 279 -40.21 15.04 -0.36
CA LEU A 279 -39.62 15.18 -1.69
C LEU A 279 -39.70 13.86 -2.44
N THR A 280 -40.63 13.75 -3.40
CA THR A 280 -40.75 12.59 -4.28
C THR A 280 -39.91 12.75 -5.54
N ALA A 281 -39.46 11.63 -6.12
CA ALA A 281 -38.68 11.63 -7.37
C ALA A 281 -39.45 12.33 -8.51
N GLU A 282 -40.78 12.15 -8.58
CA GLU A 282 -41.64 12.77 -9.59
C GLU A 282 -41.61 14.30 -9.53
N LYS A 283 -41.61 14.87 -8.32
CA LYS A 283 -41.54 16.32 -8.10
C LYS A 283 -40.17 16.87 -8.55
N ILE A 284 -39.09 16.13 -8.30
CA ILE A 284 -37.75 16.50 -8.78
C ILE A 284 -37.66 16.37 -10.31
N VAL A 285 -38.26 15.35 -10.91
CA VAL A 285 -38.33 15.19 -12.38
C VAL A 285 -39.06 16.37 -13.02
N GLN A 286 -40.19 16.80 -12.45
CA GLN A 286 -40.91 18.00 -12.90
C GLN A 286 -40.04 19.25 -12.76
N LEU A 287 -39.45 19.46 -11.57
CA LEU A 287 -38.56 20.60 -11.32
C LEU A 287 -37.36 20.62 -12.28
N SER A 288 -36.83 19.47 -12.67
CA SER A 288 -35.71 19.39 -13.61
C SER A 288 -36.03 19.85 -15.03
N GLN A 289 -37.31 19.92 -15.41
CA GLN A 289 -37.73 20.46 -16.70
C GLN A 289 -37.64 21.98 -16.74
N ASP A 290 -37.98 22.61 -15.61
CA ASP A 290 -38.11 24.05 -15.47
C ASP A 290 -36.82 24.70 -14.95
N GLU A 291 -36.25 24.14 -13.86
CA GLU A 291 -35.11 24.67 -13.10
C GLU A 291 -34.04 23.58 -12.87
N SER A 292 -33.36 23.16 -13.94
CA SER A 292 -32.37 22.06 -13.89
C SER A 292 -31.27 22.23 -12.83
N ASP A 293 -30.70 23.42 -12.69
CA ASP A 293 -29.64 23.71 -11.71
C ASP A 293 -30.11 23.49 -10.26
N LYS A 294 -31.34 23.90 -9.97
CA LYS A 294 -31.93 23.75 -8.63
C LYS A 294 -32.27 22.30 -8.34
N ALA A 295 -32.79 21.56 -9.32
CA ALA A 295 -33.01 20.13 -9.18
C ALA A 295 -31.70 19.37 -8.92
N GLN A 296 -30.63 19.71 -9.64
CA GLN A 296 -29.29 19.17 -9.39
C GLN A 296 -28.80 19.51 -7.99
N GLN A 297 -28.90 20.76 -7.55
CA GLN A 297 -28.47 21.18 -6.22
C GLN A 297 -29.23 20.45 -5.11
N ILE A 298 -30.54 20.24 -5.27
CA ILE A 298 -31.36 19.45 -4.34
C ILE A 298 -30.84 18.02 -4.26
N LEU A 299 -30.64 17.35 -5.40
CA LEU A 299 -30.18 15.96 -5.44
C LEU A 299 -28.80 15.78 -4.81
N VAL A 300 -27.86 16.68 -5.09
CA VAL A 300 -26.50 16.64 -4.53
C VAL A 300 -26.51 16.83 -3.01
N ASN A 301 -27.42 17.65 -2.49
CA ASN A 301 -27.47 17.98 -1.07
C ASN A 301 -28.24 16.98 -0.19
N LEU A 302 -28.89 15.99 -0.80
CA LEU A 302 -29.60 14.94 -0.06
C LEU A 302 -28.68 14.21 0.94
N PRO A 303 -29.21 13.71 2.07
CA PRO A 303 -28.44 12.94 3.03
C PRO A 303 -27.95 11.60 2.45
N ILE A 304 -26.93 11.02 3.09
CA ILE A 304 -26.40 9.68 2.76
C ILE A 304 -27.26 8.63 3.45
N ASP A 305 -28.48 8.44 2.96
CA ASP A 305 -29.42 7.42 3.41
C ASP A 305 -30.08 6.70 2.22
N LEU A 306 -30.74 5.58 2.53
CA LEU A 306 -31.35 4.72 1.50
C LEU A 306 -32.47 5.45 0.74
N ALA A 307 -33.30 6.22 1.44
CA ALA A 307 -34.43 6.94 0.84
C ALA A 307 -33.95 7.97 -0.20
N SER A 308 -32.90 8.72 0.13
CA SER A 308 -32.28 9.69 -0.78
C SER A 308 -31.70 9.02 -2.02
N MET A 309 -31.01 7.90 -1.84
CA MET A 309 -30.44 7.12 -2.95
C MET A 309 -31.53 6.54 -3.86
N GLU A 310 -32.66 6.10 -3.30
CA GLU A 310 -33.83 5.66 -4.07
C GLU A 310 -34.44 6.79 -4.88
N ILE A 311 -34.54 8.00 -4.31
CA ILE A 311 -34.98 9.21 -5.03
C ILE A 311 -34.06 9.47 -6.22
N ILE A 312 -32.75 9.50 -6.01
CA ILE A 312 -31.77 9.73 -7.10
C ILE A 312 -31.89 8.66 -8.19
N ASN A 313 -31.98 7.38 -7.81
CA ASN A 313 -32.18 6.28 -8.75
C ASN A 313 -33.49 6.43 -9.53
N GLY A 314 -34.59 6.82 -8.86
CA GLY A 314 -35.88 7.06 -9.50
C GLY A 314 -35.82 8.18 -10.54
N VAL A 315 -35.10 9.28 -10.22
CA VAL A 315 -34.86 10.38 -11.15
C VAL A 315 -34.06 9.90 -12.37
N PHE A 316 -32.97 9.16 -12.17
CA PHE A 316 -32.13 8.64 -13.26
C PHE A 316 -32.86 7.65 -14.17
N LEU A 317 -33.66 6.75 -13.57
CA LEU A 317 -34.44 5.75 -14.31
C LEU A 317 -35.60 6.36 -15.10
N SER A 318 -36.10 7.52 -14.70
CA SER A 318 -37.21 8.17 -15.39
C SER A 318 -36.86 8.46 -16.86
N GLY A 319 -35.57 8.71 -17.16
CA GLY A 319 -35.07 9.07 -18.49
C GLY A 319 -35.66 10.38 -19.05
N LYS A 320 -36.48 11.09 -18.25
CA LYS A 320 -37.19 12.29 -18.67
C LYS A 320 -36.43 13.56 -18.31
N THR A 321 -35.50 13.50 -17.36
CA THR A 321 -34.79 14.67 -16.85
C THR A 321 -33.81 15.23 -17.88
N LYS A 322 -33.59 16.55 -17.85
CA LYS A 322 -32.49 17.22 -18.59
C LYS A 322 -31.17 17.20 -17.82
N LEU A 323 -31.09 16.38 -16.77
CA LEU A 323 -29.92 16.31 -15.89
C LEU A 323 -28.91 15.32 -16.46
N ASP A 324 -27.63 15.66 -16.36
CA ASP A 324 -26.58 14.69 -16.61
C ASP A 324 -26.43 13.80 -15.37
N ASN A 325 -26.87 12.54 -15.49
CA ASN A 325 -26.80 11.55 -14.42
C ASN A 325 -25.36 11.41 -13.87
N THR A 326 -24.35 11.53 -14.74
CA THR A 326 -22.94 11.43 -14.37
C THR A 326 -22.55 12.57 -13.44
N VAL A 327 -22.87 13.80 -13.84
CA VAL A 327 -22.53 15.01 -13.07
C VAL A 327 -23.25 15.01 -11.71
N VAL A 328 -24.52 14.62 -11.68
CA VAL A 328 -25.28 14.52 -10.42
C VAL A 328 -24.69 13.44 -9.50
N ALA A 329 -24.36 12.27 -10.04
CA ALA A 329 -23.80 11.16 -9.27
C ALA A 329 -22.42 11.51 -8.67
N CYS A 330 -21.49 11.99 -9.49
CA CYS A 330 -20.16 12.41 -9.03
C CYS A 330 -20.27 13.49 -7.94
N ASN A 331 -21.09 14.53 -8.17
CA ASN A 331 -21.27 15.60 -7.19
C ASN A 331 -21.91 15.11 -5.88
N TYR A 332 -22.89 14.21 -5.94
CA TYR A 332 -23.50 13.61 -4.74
C TYR A 332 -22.48 12.77 -3.97
N ILE A 333 -21.67 11.94 -4.66
CA ILE A 333 -20.62 11.13 -4.04
C ILE A 333 -19.58 12.02 -3.37
N GLN A 334 -19.05 13.00 -4.09
CA GLN A 334 -18.07 13.96 -3.59
C GLN A 334 -18.58 14.74 -2.39
N HIS A 335 -19.82 15.23 -2.45
CA HIS A 335 -20.45 15.91 -1.32
C HIS A 335 -20.65 14.97 -0.12
N GLY A 336 -21.03 13.71 -0.37
CA GLY A 336 -21.13 12.68 0.66
C GLY A 336 -19.78 12.38 1.34
N LEU A 337 -18.70 12.28 0.56
CA LEU A 337 -17.34 12.09 1.07
C LEU A 337 -16.91 13.27 1.95
N ARG A 338 -17.10 14.51 1.52
CA ARG A 338 -16.79 15.71 2.32
C ARG A 338 -17.56 15.75 3.63
N LYS A 339 -18.87 15.46 3.60
CA LYS A 339 -19.68 15.35 4.82
C LYS A 339 -19.15 14.32 5.81
N LEU A 340 -18.58 13.21 5.34
CA LEU A 340 -17.97 12.18 6.21
C LEU A 340 -16.63 12.61 6.81
N GLU A 341 -16.00 13.63 6.26
CA GLU A 341 -14.74 14.21 6.72
C GLU A 341 -14.97 15.36 7.70
N ASP A 342 -15.89 16.25 7.39
CA ASP A 342 -16.25 17.38 8.25
C ASP A 342 -16.70 16.89 9.63
N SER A 343 -17.36 15.73 9.69
CA SER A 343 -17.75 15.11 10.96
C SER A 343 -16.59 14.52 11.79
N SER A 344 -15.35 14.58 11.28
CA SER A 344 -14.14 14.09 11.96
C SER A 344 -13.32 15.21 12.62
N SER A 345 -13.70 16.48 12.44
CA SER A 345 -12.84 17.64 12.74
C SER A 345 -13.10 18.32 14.10
N ASP A 346 -13.86 17.74 15.02
CA ASP A 346 -14.11 18.37 16.34
C ASP A 346 -13.02 18.11 17.40
N GLY A 347 -11.81 17.78 16.95
CA GLY A 347 -10.64 17.67 17.79
C GLY A 347 -9.90 19.00 17.98
N SER A 348 -10.44 19.89 18.81
CA SER A 348 -9.67 20.79 19.69
C SER A 348 -8.70 21.80 19.05
N THR A 349 -9.13 23.07 18.96
CA THR A 349 -8.41 24.22 19.55
C THR A 349 -9.36 25.43 19.59
N GLY A 350 -9.87 25.80 20.76
CA GLY A 350 -10.57 27.08 20.91
C GLY A 350 -11.57 27.12 22.04
N THR A 351 -11.12 27.61 23.18
CA THR A 351 -11.92 28.16 24.28
C THR A 351 -13.19 28.87 23.79
N ASN A 352 -14.37 28.50 24.26
CA ASN A 352 -15.36 29.41 24.85
C ASN A 352 -16.63 28.68 25.30
N ASP A 353 -17.09 29.07 26.49
CA ASP A 353 -18.31 28.66 27.18
C ASP A 353 -19.59 28.93 26.37
N SER A 354 -19.96 28.04 25.46
CA SER A 354 -21.34 28.00 24.96
C SER A 354 -21.98 26.66 25.26
N ASP A 355 -22.97 26.68 26.16
CA ASP A 355 -23.87 25.58 26.53
C ASP A 355 -24.80 25.16 25.37
N GLU A 356 -24.26 24.97 24.16
CA GLU A 356 -25.01 24.33 23.08
C GLU A 356 -25.01 22.81 23.29
N PRO A 357 -26.19 22.15 23.21
CA PRO A 357 -26.31 20.73 23.49
C PRO A 357 -25.52 19.93 22.44
N TYR A 358 -24.36 19.46 22.87
CA TYR A 358 -23.51 18.40 22.33
C TYR A 358 -24.11 17.72 21.08
N SER A 359 -23.74 18.19 19.89
CA SER A 359 -23.90 17.39 18.68
C SER A 359 -22.78 16.35 18.71
N PRO A 360 -23.06 15.07 19.00
CA PRO A 360 -22.00 14.08 19.14
C PRO A 360 -21.29 13.93 17.80
N SER A 361 -19.96 14.08 17.84
CA SER A 361 -19.05 13.61 16.79
C SER A 361 -19.55 12.26 16.27
N LEU A 362 -19.73 12.14 14.95
CA LEU A 362 -20.35 10.96 14.34
C LEU A 362 -19.70 9.69 14.88
N ASP A 363 -20.53 8.78 15.42
CA ASP A 363 -20.08 7.48 15.88
C ASP A 363 -19.29 6.80 14.74
N PRO A 364 -18.05 6.30 14.98
CA PRO A 364 -17.30 5.56 13.98
C PRO A 364 -18.12 4.45 13.31
N GLU A 365 -19.11 3.87 14.00
CA GLU A 365 -20.04 2.93 13.39
C GLU A 365 -20.98 3.59 12.38
N GLU A 366 -21.53 4.76 12.68
CA GLU A 366 -22.41 5.50 11.77
C GLU A 366 -21.64 5.95 10.52
N LYS A 367 -20.40 6.44 10.69
CA LYS A 367 -19.49 6.77 9.57
C LYS A 367 -19.27 5.54 8.69
N LYS A 368 -18.99 4.38 9.30
CA LYS A 368 -18.85 3.11 8.58
C LYS A 368 -20.12 2.72 7.82
N ARG A 369 -21.31 2.88 8.43
CA ARG A 369 -22.61 2.59 7.77
C ARG A 369 -22.83 3.48 6.56
N LYS A 370 -22.56 4.78 6.66
CA LYS A 370 -22.68 5.74 5.55
C LYS A 370 -21.72 5.41 4.39
N VAL A 371 -20.47 5.03 4.70
CA VAL A 371 -19.52 4.58 3.65
C VAL A 371 -20.03 3.31 2.95
N LYS A 372 -20.57 2.34 3.69
CA LYS A 372 -21.17 1.14 3.09
C LYS A 372 -22.33 1.47 2.15
N LEU A 373 -23.22 2.39 2.54
CA LEU A 373 -24.31 2.84 1.69
C LEU A 373 -23.79 3.51 0.41
N LEU A 374 -22.75 4.34 0.51
CA LEU A 374 -22.15 4.99 -0.64
C LEU A 374 -21.52 3.97 -1.62
N VAL A 375 -20.82 2.96 -1.10
CA VAL A 375 -20.28 1.84 -1.88
C VAL A 375 -21.40 1.07 -2.60
N LEU A 376 -22.49 0.75 -1.90
CA LEU A 376 -23.65 0.08 -2.49
C LEU A 376 -24.30 0.92 -3.59
N PHE A 377 -24.41 2.24 -3.37
CA PHE A 377 -24.94 3.17 -4.35
C PHE A 377 -24.11 3.21 -5.63
N ILE A 378 -22.78 3.36 -5.51
CA ILE A 378 -21.85 3.33 -6.65
C ILE A 378 -22.00 2.03 -7.45
N ARG A 379 -22.01 0.88 -6.75
CA ARG A 379 -22.16 -0.44 -7.40
C ARG A 379 -23.50 -0.55 -8.14
N ASN A 380 -24.58 -0.03 -7.54
CA ASN A 380 -25.90 -0.01 -8.15
C ASN A 380 -25.97 0.87 -9.41
N LEU A 381 -25.35 2.07 -9.37
CA LEU A 381 -25.28 2.97 -10.53
C LEU A 381 -24.62 2.29 -11.73
N ILE A 382 -23.49 1.63 -11.50
CA ILE A 382 -22.72 0.97 -12.57
C ILE A 382 -23.46 -0.28 -13.07
N ARG A 383 -23.90 -1.17 -12.16
CA ARG A 383 -24.59 -2.42 -12.55
C ARG A 383 -25.86 -2.17 -13.35
N ARG A 384 -26.59 -1.10 -13.05
CA ARG A 384 -27.81 -0.74 -13.78
C ARG A 384 -27.55 0.07 -15.04
N GLY A 385 -26.28 0.37 -15.36
CA GLY A 385 -25.91 1.20 -16.50
C GLY A 385 -26.42 2.64 -16.39
N LEU A 386 -26.68 3.13 -15.16
CA LEU A 386 -27.15 4.50 -14.94
C LEU A 386 -26.03 5.52 -15.10
N VAL A 387 -24.81 5.12 -14.75
CA VAL A 387 -23.58 5.91 -14.91
C VAL A 387 -22.46 4.99 -15.41
N PRO A 388 -21.69 5.38 -16.45
CA PRO A 388 -20.54 4.61 -16.91
C PRO A 388 -19.49 4.44 -15.81
N ALA A 389 -18.87 3.27 -15.75
CA ALA A 389 -17.81 2.96 -14.78
C ALA A 389 -16.61 3.92 -14.88
N ASP A 390 -16.22 4.26 -16.10
CA ASP A 390 -15.08 5.15 -16.39
C ASP A 390 -15.28 6.56 -15.80
N SER A 391 -16.52 7.04 -15.80
CA SER A 391 -16.84 8.37 -15.26
C SER A 391 -16.72 8.45 -13.74
N LEU A 392 -16.82 7.31 -13.04
CA LEU A 392 -16.72 7.21 -11.58
C LEU A 392 -15.33 6.77 -11.11
N GLN A 393 -14.37 6.61 -12.02
CA GLN A 393 -13.05 6.05 -11.69
C GLN A 393 -12.34 6.82 -10.57
N TYR A 394 -12.33 8.16 -10.64
CA TYR A 394 -11.68 8.99 -9.63
C TYR A 394 -12.39 8.91 -8.27
N ASP A 395 -13.72 8.94 -8.26
CA ASP A 395 -14.51 8.82 -7.03
C ASP A 395 -14.31 7.45 -6.36
N ILE A 396 -14.23 6.38 -7.16
CA ILE A 396 -13.94 5.03 -6.70
C ILE A 396 -12.52 4.91 -6.15
N GLN A 397 -11.54 5.53 -6.80
CA GLN A 397 -10.17 5.53 -6.30
C GLN A 397 -10.06 6.29 -4.97
N GLU A 398 -10.71 7.43 -4.86
CA GLU A 398 -10.72 8.26 -3.64
C GLU A 398 -11.33 7.51 -2.45
N ILE A 399 -12.50 6.89 -2.62
CA ILE A 399 -13.13 6.09 -1.55
C ILE A 399 -12.26 4.87 -1.19
N CYS A 400 -11.62 4.25 -2.18
CA CYS A 400 -10.72 3.11 -1.96
C CYS A 400 -9.47 3.46 -1.17
N VAL A 401 -8.91 4.65 -1.36
CA VAL A 401 -7.73 5.12 -0.63
C VAL A 401 -8.13 5.55 0.78
N ARG A 402 -9.16 6.40 0.92
CA ARG A 402 -9.53 6.99 2.22
C ARG A 402 -10.16 6.00 3.18
N TYR A 403 -10.88 5.00 2.67
CA TYR A 403 -11.64 4.05 3.49
C TYR A 403 -11.20 2.59 3.28
N ALA A 404 -9.93 2.38 2.89
CA ALA A 404 -9.32 1.05 2.72
C ALA A 404 -9.53 0.05 3.88
N PRO A 405 -9.61 0.46 5.17
CA PRO A 405 -9.88 -0.47 6.26
C PRO A 405 -11.28 -1.10 6.23
N ILE A 406 -12.25 -0.51 5.53
CA ILE A 406 -13.63 -1.03 5.44
C ILE A 406 -13.68 -2.18 4.41
N LYS A 407 -14.23 -3.34 4.81
CA LYS A 407 -14.28 -4.55 3.97
C LYS A 407 -14.99 -4.28 2.64
N GLU A 408 -16.15 -3.64 2.68
CA GLU A 408 -16.98 -3.37 1.51
C GLU A 408 -16.27 -2.49 0.47
N VAL A 409 -15.37 -1.61 0.91
CA VAL A 409 -14.54 -0.78 0.03
C VAL A 409 -13.49 -1.61 -0.70
N ARG A 410 -12.88 -2.58 -0.01
CA ARG A 410 -11.94 -3.53 -0.64
C ARG A 410 -12.66 -4.44 -1.63
N ASP A 411 -13.85 -4.91 -1.28
CA ASP A 411 -14.69 -5.72 -2.16
C ASP A 411 -15.09 -4.94 -3.42
N LEU A 412 -15.43 -3.64 -3.28
CA LEU A 412 -15.68 -2.74 -4.41
C LEU A 412 -14.45 -2.61 -5.31
N LYS A 413 -13.26 -2.38 -4.72
CA LYS A 413 -12.00 -2.27 -5.48
C LYS A 413 -11.73 -3.54 -6.28
N HIS A 414 -11.87 -4.71 -5.64
CA HIS A 414 -11.68 -6.00 -6.30
C HIS A 414 -12.67 -6.18 -7.46
N TRP A 415 -13.95 -5.93 -7.22
CA TRP A 415 -15.00 -6.02 -8.24
C TRP A 415 -14.74 -5.07 -9.41
N PHE A 416 -14.31 -3.84 -9.15
CA PHE A 416 -14.02 -2.86 -10.20
C PHE A 416 -12.80 -3.26 -11.05
N GLN A 417 -11.78 -3.89 -10.45
CA GLN A 417 -10.57 -4.32 -11.16
C GLN A 417 -10.74 -5.62 -11.96
N THR A 418 -11.51 -6.56 -11.41
CA THR A 418 -11.63 -7.92 -11.97
C THR A 418 -12.89 -8.11 -12.81
N GLY A 419 -13.93 -7.31 -12.56
CA GLY A 419 -15.27 -7.55 -13.08
C GLY A 419 -15.97 -8.77 -12.46
N GLU A 420 -15.33 -9.51 -11.55
CA GLU A 420 -15.89 -10.69 -10.91
C GLU A 420 -16.82 -10.29 -9.76
N GLU A 421 -18.04 -10.82 -9.75
CA GLU A 421 -18.94 -10.68 -8.61
C GLU A 421 -18.45 -11.57 -7.46
N LEU A 422 -17.92 -10.93 -6.40
CA LEU A 422 -17.63 -11.58 -5.12
C LEU A 422 -18.86 -12.19 -4.46
#